data_AF-A0A4P9ZU26-F1
#
_entry.id   AF-A0A4P9ZU26-F1
#
_cell.length_a   1.000
_cell.length_b   1.000
_cell.length_c   1.000
_cell.angle_alpha   90.00
_cell.angle_beta   90.00
_cell.angle_gamma   90.00
#
_symmetry.space_group_name_H-M   'P 1'
#
loop_
_entity.id
_entity.type
_entity.pdbx_description
1 polymer ?
#
loop_
_entity_poly.entity_id
_entity_poly.type
_entity_poly.pdbx_seq_one_letter_code
_entity_poly.pdbx_strand_id
1 'polypeptide(L)'
;MVSLRPNPLGEPKAAATRSPSPPPPQPEPPATASTTATTATHPTFHLVVTCANQGTLVFENLAFTSTDIPLPTVLPESHLHDSVTGALVADVDYNGVAELVTVTYGQELLIHEKDQSGRFQVKWKRSFPAPLYRVYWADMNRDGIEELVVVTMCGVHILQPNFFYIREIVTARLNARLAN
;
A
#
# COMPACT_ATOMS: atom_id res chain seq x y z
N MET A 1 -41.31 -41.77 -78.18
CA MET A 1 -42.51 -42.60 -77.92
C MET A 1 -42.03 -43.95 -77.42
N VAL A 2 -42.81 -44.65 -76.58
CA VAL A 2 -42.48 -45.84 -75.74
C VAL A 2 -41.95 -45.42 -74.35
N SER A 3 -42.80 -45.23 -73.33
CA SER A 3 -43.62 -46.19 -72.56
C SER A 3 -42.81 -47.03 -71.57
N LEU A 4 -42.89 -46.69 -70.29
CA LEU A 4 -42.61 -47.60 -69.17
C LEU A 4 -43.79 -47.54 -68.20
N ARG A 5 -44.51 -48.67 -68.08
CA ARG A 5 -45.39 -49.03 -66.96
C ARG A 5 -44.74 -50.25 -66.23
N PRO A 6 -45.31 -50.81 -65.14
CA PRO A 6 -45.19 -50.34 -63.76
C PRO A 6 -44.91 -51.48 -62.73
N ASN A 7 -44.79 -51.10 -61.44
CA ASN A 7 -45.12 -51.86 -60.21
C ASN A 7 -44.25 -53.08 -59.78
N PRO A 8 -44.40 -53.65 -58.55
CA PRO A 8 -45.18 -53.23 -57.36
C PRO A 8 -44.47 -53.37 -55.98
N LEU A 9 -45.24 -53.03 -54.93
CA LEU A 9 -45.09 -53.17 -53.48
C LEU A 9 -44.39 -54.44 -52.94
N GLY A 10 -43.72 -54.26 -51.79
CA GLY A 10 -43.45 -55.27 -50.77
C GLY A 10 -43.57 -54.66 -49.36
N GLU A 11 -44.46 -55.24 -48.56
CA GLU A 11 -44.92 -54.84 -47.22
C GLU A 11 -43.94 -55.21 -46.06
N PRO A 12 -44.19 -54.76 -44.81
CA PRO A 12 -43.18 -54.58 -43.76
C PRO A 12 -43.08 -55.78 -42.78
N LYS A 13 -42.03 -55.81 -41.94
CA LYS A 13 -42.02 -56.63 -40.72
C LYS A 13 -41.29 -55.94 -39.57
N ALA A 14 -41.97 -55.87 -38.43
CA ALA A 14 -41.60 -55.15 -37.23
C ALA A 14 -40.70 -55.94 -36.25
N ALA A 15 -39.94 -55.15 -35.48
CA ALA A 15 -39.58 -55.28 -34.07
C ALA A 15 -38.72 -56.47 -33.57
N ALA A 16 -37.54 -56.12 -33.04
CA ALA A 16 -36.95 -56.77 -31.87
C ALA A 16 -36.12 -55.75 -31.08
N THR A 17 -36.54 -55.49 -29.84
CA THR A 17 -35.91 -54.62 -28.83
C THR A 17 -34.62 -55.24 -28.30
N ARG A 18 -33.52 -54.46 -28.26
CA ARG A 18 -32.29 -54.78 -27.51
C ARG A 18 -31.77 -53.54 -26.78
N SER A 19 -31.54 -53.69 -25.49
CA SER A 19 -31.01 -52.68 -24.56
C SER A 19 -29.56 -52.28 -24.91
N PRO A 20 -29.14 -51.03 -24.67
CA PRO A 20 -27.79 -50.58 -25.03
C PRO A 20 -26.73 -51.05 -24.02
N SER A 21 -25.59 -51.51 -24.56
CA SER A 21 -24.38 -51.90 -23.83
C SER A 21 -23.56 -50.67 -23.37
N PRO A 22 -22.77 -50.79 -22.29
CA PRO A 22 -22.03 -49.67 -21.70
C PRO A 22 -20.83 -49.21 -22.56
N PRO A 23 -20.45 -47.92 -22.47
CA PRO A 23 -19.38 -47.33 -23.27
C PRO A 23 -17.96 -47.78 -22.84
N PRO A 24 -16.98 -47.74 -23.76
CA PRO A 24 -15.60 -48.17 -23.52
C PRO A 24 -14.84 -47.23 -22.55
N PRO A 25 -13.80 -47.74 -21.86
CA PRO A 25 -13.06 -47.00 -20.83
C PRO A 25 -12.21 -45.87 -21.41
N GLN A 26 -12.24 -44.71 -20.74
CA GLN A 26 -11.42 -43.55 -21.08
C GLN A 26 -9.96 -43.69 -20.58
N PRO A 27 -8.97 -43.09 -21.26
CA PRO A 27 -7.57 -43.15 -20.86
C PRO A 27 -7.30 -42.32 -19.59
N GLU A 28 -6.51 -42.87 -18.66
CA GLU A 28 -6.11 -42.22 -17.42
C GLU A 28 -5.18 -41.00 -17.67
N PRO A 29 -5.29 -39.92 -16.87
CA PRO A 29 -4.45 -38.74 -17.01
C PRO A 29 -3.02 -38.97 -16.49
N PRO A 30 -2.01 -38.23 -17.00
CA PRO A 30 -0.62 -38.39 -16.60
C PRO A 30 -0.36 -37.87 -15.18
N ALA A 31 0.60 -38.51 -14.51
CA ALA A 31 1.01 -38.27 -13.14
C ALA A 31 1.43 -36.81 -12.86
N THR A 32 0.96 -36.31 -11.73
CA THR A 32 1.17 -34.97 -11.18
C THR A 32 2.66 -34.70 -10.94
N ALA A 33 3.27 -33.84 -11.77
CA ALA A 33 4.53 -33.20 -11.43
C ALA A 33 4.25 -32.08 -10.43
N SER A 34 4.55 -32.33 -9.15
CA SER A 34 4.58 -31.30 -8.10
C SER A 34 5.66 -30.27 -8.43
N THR A 35 5.31 -29.28 -9.25
CA THR A 35 6.13 -28.09 -9.43
C THR A 35 5.93 -27.24 -8.18
N THR A 36 6.90 -27.29 -7.28
CA THR A 36 7.01 -26.36 -6.15
C THR A 36 7.20 -24.97 -6.75
N ALA A 37 6.10 -24.25 -6.99
CA ALA A 37 6.14 -22.86 -7.37
C ALA A 37 6.78 -22.08 -6.21
N THR A 38 8.02 -21.66 -6.39
CA THR A 38 8.67 -20.70 -5.51
C THR A 38 7.90 -19.39 -5.65
N THR A 39 6.98 -19.12 -4.73
CA THR A 39 6.21 -17.88 -4.69
C THR A 39 7.20 -16.73 -4.50
N ALA A 40 7.51 -16.00 -5.57
CA ALA A 40 8.30 -14.78 -5.46
C ALA A 40 7.53 -13.81 -4.56
N THR A 41 8.03 -13.59 -3.34
CA THR A 41 7.51 -12.57 -2.43
C THR A 41 7.85 -11.21 -3.03
N HIS A 42 6.88 -10.64 -3.75
CA HIS A 42 7.01 -9.31 -4.29
C HIS A 42 7.08 -8.28 -3.16
N PRO A 43 7.89 -7.22 -3.30
CA PRO A 43 7.98 -6.18 -2.29
C PRO A 43 6.63 -5.47 -2.13
N THR A 44 6.25 -5.20 -0.88
CA THR A 44 5.08 -4.39 -0.53
C THR A 44 5.50 -2.95 -0.29
N PHE A 45 4.63 -2.00 -0.63
CA PHE A 45 4.89 -0.58 -0.47
C PHE A 45 3.75 0.11 0.30
N HIS A 46 4.09 1.18 0.99
CA HIS A 46 3.11 2.14 1.50
C HIS A 46 3.18 3.39 0.63
N LEU A 47 2.03 3.97 0.30
CA LEU A 47 1.94 5.16 -0.53
C LEU A 47 1.19 6.24 0.23
N VAL A 48 1.81 7.42 0.33
CA VAL A 48 1.18 8.63 0.84
C VAL A 48 0.84 9.53 -0.33
N VAL A 49 -0.42 9.97 -0.40
CA VAL A 49 -0.92 10.87 -1.44
C VAL A 49 -1.42 12.14 -0.77
N THR A 50 -0.79 13.26 -1.11
CA THR A 50 -1.24 14.59 -0.70
C THR A 50 -2.04 15.23 -1.83
N CYS A 51 -3.08 15.99 -1.48
CA CYS A 51 -3.87 16.73 -2.44
C CYS A 51 -4.12 18.17 -1.98
N ALA A 52 -4.36 19.07 -2.92
CA ALA A 52 -4.71 20.44 -2.61
C ALA A 52 -6.15 20.59 -2.12
N ASN A 53 -7.06 19.69 -2.49
CA ASN A 53 -8.50 19.82 -2.19
C ASN A 53 -9.03 18.81 -1.17
N GLN A 54 -8.21 17.86 -0.73
CA GLN A 54 -8.58 16.78 0.17
C GLN A 54 -7.47 16.54 1.19
N GLY A 55 -7.81 15.90 2.30
CA GLY A 55 -6.82 15.46 3.29
C GLY A 55 -5.84 14.43 2.73
N THR A 56 -4.74 14.21 3.44
CA THR A 56 -3.71 13.25 3.06
C THR A 56 -4.24 11.83 3.14
N LEU A 57 -4.05 11.05 2.08
CA LEU A 57 -4.43 9.65 1.99
C LEU A 57 -3.21 8.76 2.16
N VAL A 58 -3.36 7.67 2.91
CA VAL A 58 -2.34 6.64 3.08
C VAL A 58 -2.88 5.30 2.61
N PHE A 59 -2.22 4.73 1.61
CA PHE A 59 -2.45 3.38 1.14
C PHE A 59 -1.37 2.47 1.72
N GLU A 60 -1.78 1.37 2.31
CA GLU A 60 -0.86 0.46 3.00
C GLU A 60 -0.82 -0.90 2.35
N ASN A 61 0.35 -1.54 2.39
CA ASN A 61 0.55 -2.91 1.89
C ASN A 61 0.15 -3.07 0.40
N LEU A 62 0.54 -2.11 -0.44
CA LEU A 62 0.37 -2.19 -1.88
C LEU A 62 1.32 -3.25 -2.46
N ALA A 63 0.77 -4.28 -3.09
CA ALA A 63 1.53 -5.28 -3.83
C ALA A 63 1.33 -5.08 -5.34
N PHE A 64 2.42 -5.12 -6.12
CA PHE A 64 2.35 -4.91 -7.58
C PHE A 64 1.54 -5.96 -8.32
N THR A 65 1.40 -7.16 -7.74
CA THR A 65 0.71 -8.31 -8.34
C THR A 65 -0.74 -8.44 -7.92
N SER A 66 -1.22 -7.66 -6.95
CA SER A 66 -2.63 -7.70 -6.54
C SER A 66 -3.46 -6.78 -7.41
N THR A 67 -4.54 -7.30 -7.98
CA THR A 67 -5.56 -6.50 -8.68
C THR A 67 -6.37 -5.63 -7.72
N ASP A 68 -6.41 -6.01 -6.44
CA ASP A 68 -7.15 -5.32 -5.39
C ASP A 68 -6.27 -4.24 -4.74
N ILE A 69 -6.73 -2.98 -4.84
CA ILE A 69 -6.11 -1.85 -4.15
C ILE A 69 -6.81 -1.69 -2.79
N PRO A 70 -6.08 -1.73 -1.66
CA PRO A 70 -6.64 -1.53 -0.34
C PRO A 70 -7.24 -0.13 -0.19
N LEU A 71 -8.27 -0.02 0.66
CA LEU A 71 -8.91 1.26 0.93
C LEU A 71 -7.92 2.22 1.62
N PRO A 72 -7.82 3.49 1.18
CA PRO A 72 -6.93 4.44 1.83
C PRO A 72 -7.46 4.86 3.19
N THR A 73 -6.53 5.17 4.10
CA THR A 73 -6.82 5.85 5.36
C THR A 73 -6.57 7.35 5.20
N VAL A 74 -7.53 8.17 5.62
CA VAL A 74 -7.35 9.63 5.67
C VAL A 74 -6.62 10.00 6.95
N LEU A 75 -5.56 10.80 6.84
CA LEU A 75 -4.88 11.31 8.04
C LEU A 75 -5.76 12.28 8.82
N PRO A 76 -5.86 12.14 10.15
CA PRO A 76 -6.66 13.02 10.97
C PRO A 76 -6.14 14.46 10.90
N GLU A 77 -7.06 15.43 10.98
CA GLU A 77 -6.78 16.89 10.93
C GLU A 77 -6.12 17.42 9.64
N SER A 78 -5.66 16.56 8.72
CA SER A 78 -4.97 16.99 7.49
C SER A 78 -5.84 17.83 6.53
N HIS A 79 -7.16 17.67 6.60
CA HIS A 79 -8.13 18.40 5.78
C HIS A 79 -8.66 19.69 6.45
N LEU A 80 -8.26 19.96 7.70
CA LEU A 80 -8.79 21.10 8.46
C LEU A 80 -8.06 22.42 8.17
N HIS A 81 -6.93 22.36 7.46
CA HIS A 81 -5.98 23.47 7.36
C HIS A 81 -5.64 23.80 5.90
N ASP A 82 -6.68 23.99 5.09
CA ASP A 82 -6.58 24.25 3.64
C ASP A 82 -5.86 23.11 2.90
N SER A 83 -5.00 23.42 1.95
CA SER A 83 -4.32 22.49 1.05
C SER A 83 -3.08 21.87 1.69
N VAL A 84 -2.92 20.55 1.56
CA VAL A 84 -1.66 19.88 1.95
C VAL A 84 -0.63 20.13 0.84
N THR A 85 0.46 20.83 1.18
CA THR A 85 1.48 21.27 0.22
C THR A 85 2.70 20.36 0.16
N GLY A 86 2.90 19.54 1.20
CA GLY A 86 3.98 18.57 1.25
C GLY A 86 3.78 17.51 2.33
N ALA A 87 4.45 16.38 2.15
CA ALA A 87 4.54 15.32 3.13
C ALA A 87 5.96 14.72 3.15
N LEU A 88 6.31 14.10 4.27
CA LEU A 88 7.59 13.49 4.55
C LEU A 88 7.39 12.33 5.53
N VAL A 89 8.11 11.24 5.33
CA VAL A 89 8.18 10.12 6.30
C VAL A 89 9.53 10.18 7.00
N ALA A 90 9.54 10.28 8.33
CA ALA A 90 10.77 10.42 9.13
C ALA A 90 10.53 9.96 10.57
N ASP A 91 11.58 9.42 11.23
CA ASP A 91 11.58 9.10 12.67
C ASP A 91 11.96 10.36 13.46
N VAL A 92 11.00 11.26 13.66
CA VAL A 92 11.24 12.63 14.13
C VAL A 92 11.59 12.66 15.62
N ASP A 93 11.11 11.70 16.39
CA ASP A 93 11.42 11.57 17.82
C ASP A 93 12.53 10.53 18.11
N TYR A 94 13.07 9.88 17.09
CA TYR A 94 14.14 8.89 17.18
C TYR A 94 13.76 7.64 17.98
N ASN A 95 12.47 7.31 18.10
CA ASN A 95 12.02 6.11 18.79
C ASN A 95 12.23 4.81 17.96
N GLY A 96 12.59 4.93 16.68
CA GLY A 96 12.78 3.82 15.74
C GLY A 96 11.57 3.50 14.86
N VAL A 97 10.49 4.26 14.97
CA VAL A 97 9.25 4.13 14.18
C VAL A 97 9.03 5.43 13.42
N ALA A 98 9.03 5.36 12.09
CA ALA A 98 8.83 6.56 11.28
C ALA A 98 7.40 7.12 11.41
N GLU A 99 7.31 8.42 11.65
CA GLU A 99 6.09 9.20 11.58
C GLU A 99 5.86 9.82 10.20
N LEU A 100 4.61 10.21 9.96
CA LEU A 100 4.21 10.93 8.76
C LEU A 100 4.06 12.41 9.08
N VAL A 101 4.89 13.24 8.49
CA VAL A 101 4.87 14.70 8.62
C VAL A 101 4.13 15.27 7.43
N THR A 102 3.16 16.16 7.68
CA THR A 102 2.44 16.91 6.64
C THR A 102 2.51 18.40 6.93
N VAL A 103 2.58 19.19 5.85
CA VAL A 103 2.57 20.65 5.91
C VAL A 103 1.45 21.19 5.04
N THR A 104 0.83 22.27 5.50
CA THR A 104 -0.33 22.84 4.83
C THR A 104 -0.15 24.31 4.48
N TYR A 105 -0.88 24.74 3.45
CA TYR A 105 -0.99 26.15 3.09
C TYR A 105 -1.67 26.95 4.21
N GLY A 106 -2.56 26.31 4.98
CA GLY A 106 -3.22 26.87 6.17
C GLY A 106 -2.30 27.05 7.40
N GLN A 107 -0.98 27.11 7.19
CA GLN A 107 0.02 27.46 8.20
C GLN A 107 0.27 26.39 9.27
N GLU A 108 -0.14 25.14 9.04
CA GLU A 108 0.03 24.06 10.01
C GLU A 108 1.07 23.01 9.55
N LEU A 109 1.85 22.56 10.53
CA LEU A 109 2.65 21.34 10.44
C LEU A 109 2.04 20.30 11.38
N LEU A 110 1.75 19.13 10.84
CA LEU A 110 1.15 18.01 11.57
C LEU A 110 2.09 16.81 11.50
N ILE A 111 2.34 16.17 12.64
CA ILE A 111 3.07 14.90 12.74
C ILE A 111 2.09 13.83 13.18
N HIS A 112 1.98 12.78 12.37
CA HIS A 112 1.10 11.65 12.59
C HIS A 112 1.89 10.41 12.96
N GLU A 113 1.46 9.74 14.01
CA GLU A 113 1.96 8.41 14.38
C GLU A 113 0.83 7.39 14.28
N LYS A 114 1.19 6.11 14.33
CA LYS A 114 0.20 5.04 14.48
C LYS A 114 0.08 4.65 15.94
N ASP A 115 -1.15 4.49 16.39
CA ASP A 115 -1.43 3.88 17.67
C ASP A 115 -1.17 2.36 17.64
N GLN A 116 -1.34 1.71 18.80
CA GLN A 116 -1.17 0.26 18.94
C GLN A 116 -2.18 -0.56 18.11
N SER A 117 -3.29 0.05 17.69
CA SER A 117 -4.29 -0.55 16.82
C SER A 117 -4.01 -0.34 15.32
N GLY A 118 -2.91 0.33 14.99
CA GLY A 118 -2.49 0.64 13.62
C GLY A 118 -3.19 1.85 13.02
N ARG A 119 -3.97 2.62 13.80
CA ARG A 119 -4.68 3.81 13.32
C ARG A 119 -3.82 5.05 13.45
N PHE A 120 -3.90 5.94 12.46
CA PHE A 120 -3.21 7.22 12.51
C PHE A 120 -3.86 8.18 13.51
N GLN A 121 -3.02 8.84 14.31
CA GLN A 121 -3.38 9.91 15.23
C GLN A 121 -2.41 11.09 15.10
N VAL A 122 -2.86 12.30 15.43
CA VAL A 122 -1.98 13.47 15.49
C VAL A 122 -1.14 13.35 16.76
N LYS A 123 0.17 13.15 16.60
CA LYS A 123 1.16 13.11 17.69
C LYS A 123 1.50 14.51 18.14
N TRP A 124 1.75 15.39 17.18
CA TRP A 124 2.19 16.75 17.43
C TRP A 124 1.74 17.69 16.31
N LYS A 125 1.50 18.95 16.65
CA LYS A 125 1.15 20.00 15.69
C LYS A 125 1.74 21.34 16.06
N ARG A 126 1.98 22.18 15.05
CA ARG A 126 2.49 23.54 15.22
C ARG A 126 2.04 24.46 14.09
N SER A 127 1.52 25.61 14.50
CA SER A 127 1.22 26.74 13.64
C SER A 127 2.46 27.58 13.34
N PHE A 128 2.51 28.12 12.12
CA PHE A 128 3.54 29.04 11.62
C PHE A 128 2.91 30.39 11.26
N PRO A 129 3.70 31.48 11.14
CA PRO A 129 3.16 32.81 10.80
C PRO A 129 2.84 33.00 9.31
N ALA A 130 3.11 32.00 8.46
CA ALA A 130 2.94 32.07 7.02
C ALA A 130 2.69 30.68 6.42
N PRO A 131 2.07 30.57 5.23
CA PRO A 131 1.80 29.28 4.57
C PRO A 131 3.07 28.45 4.38
N LEU A 132 2.96 27.12 4.59
CA LEU A 132 4.08 26.19 4.43
C LEU A 132 4.07 25.63 3.00
N TYR A 133 5.25 25.51 2.39
CA TYR A 133 5.42 24.91 1.06
C TYR A 133 6.02 23.52 1.09
N ARG A 134 6.97 23.30 1.99
CA ARG A 134 7.73 22.05 2.03
C ARG A 134 8.35 21.85 3.40
N VAL A 135 8.58 20.58 3.72
CA VAL A 135 9.36 20.14 4.86
C VAL A 135 10.46 19.19 4.38
N TYR A 136 11.62 19.28 5.03
CA TYR A 136 12.74 18.37 4.86
C TYR A 136 13.20 17.86 6.23
N TRP A 137 13.86 16.71 6.22
CA TRP A 137 14.52 16.14 7.39
C TRP A 137 15.97 15.91 7.02
N ALA A 138 16.86 16.68 7.64
CA ALA A 138 18.26 16.73 7.26
C ALA A 138 19.13 17.20 8.42
N ASP A 139 20.32 16.61 8.53
CA ASP A 139 21.38 17.03 9.44
C ASP A 139 22.06 18.30 8.88
N MET A 140 21.70 19.46 9.44
CA MET A 140 22.21 20.76 8.98
C MET A 140 23.55 21.14 9.62
N ASN A 141 23.79 20.69 10.84
CA ASN A 141 24.97 21.09 11.63
C ASN A 141 26.09 20.02 11.62
N ARG A 142 25.83 18.86 11.02
CA ARG A 142 26.70 17.68 10.90
C ARG A 142 27.02 17.01 12.24
N ASP A 143 26.08 17.02 13.18
CA ASP A 143 26.21 16.32 14.46
C ASP A 143 25.67 14.88 14.42
N GLY A 144 25.06 14.47 13.31
CA GLY A 144 24.45 13.15 13.12
C GLY A 144 22.99 13.06 13.56
N ILE A 145 22.37 14.17 13.95
CA ILE A 145 20.96 14.28 14.30
C ILE A 145 20.29 15.17 13.24
N GLU A 146 19.32 14.63 12.51
CA GLU A 146 18.53 15.37 11.54
C GLU A 146 17.55 16.36 12.20
N GLU A 147 17.58 17.61 11.72
CA GLU A 147 16.57 18.62 12.04
C GLU A 147 15.40 18.63 11.05
N LEU A 148 14.25 19.10 11.53
CA LEU A 148 13.09 19.34 10.66
C LEU A 148 13.17 20.76 10.08
N VAL A 149 13.38 20.84 8.77
CA VAL A 149 13.53 22.11 8.03
C VAL A 149 12.21 22.44 7.34
N VAL A 150 11.56 23.50 7.80
CA VAL A 150 10.24 23.92 7.32
C VAL A 150 10.39 25.17 6.47
N VAL A 151 9.97 25.08 5.21
CA VAL A 151 9.98 26.19 4.26
C VAL A 151 8.60 26.83 4.22
N THR A 152 8.52 28.11 4.58
CA THR A 152 7.30 28.92 4.51
C THR A 152 7.39 29.95 3.37
N MET A 153 6.29 30.65 3.11
CA MET A 153 6.30 31.80 2.19
C MET A 153 7.25 32.94 2.60
N CYS A 154 7.56 33.03 3.90
CA CYS A 154 8.31 34.16 4.45
C CYS A 154 9.75 33.80 4.85
N GLY A 155 10.14 32.52 4.80
CA GLY A 155 11.48 32.10 5.17
C GLY A 155 11.60 30.62 5.48
N VAL A 156 12.69 30.26 6.15
CA VAL A 156 13.01 28.89 6.56
C VAL A 156 13.06 28.83 8.08
N HIS A 157 12.38 27.84 8.66
CA HIS A 157 12.41 27.55 10.08
C HIS A 157 13.10 26.21 10.30
N ILE A 158 14.06 26.18 11.22
CA ILE A 158 14.78 24.95 11.58
C ILE A 158 14.28 24.54 12.97
N LEU A 159 13.68 23.36 13.05
CA LEU A 159 13.17 22.80 14.29
C LEU A 159 14.13 21.71 14.76
N GLN A 160 14.85 22.01 15.83
CA GLN A 160 15.75 21.07 16.45
C GLN A 160 14.98 20.08 17.33
N PRO A 161 15.36 18.80 17.34
CA PRO A 161 14.81 17.83 18.26
C PRO A 161 15.25 18.14 19.70
N ASN A 162 14.58 17.54 20.68
CA ASN A 162 14.93 17.72 22.08
C ASN A 162 16.25 16.99 22.39
N PHE A 163 17.36 17.72 22.43
CA PHE A 163 18.69 17.16 22.69
C PHE A 163 18.82 16.35 23.99
N PHE A 164 18.06 16.69 25.05
CA PHE A 164 18.11 15.91 26.28
C PHE A 164 17.55 14.51 26.07
N TYR A 165 16.41 14.42 25.38
CA TYR A 165 15.78 13.15 25.05
C TYR A 165 16.62 12.34 24.05
N ILE A 166 17.10 12.98 22.99
CA ILE A 166 17.94 12.30 21.99
C ILE A 166 19.23 11.78 22.60
N ARG A 167 19.86 12.55 23.50
CA ARG A 167 21.07 12.10 24.21
C ARG A 167 20.84 10.80 24.96
N GLU A 168 19.71 10.67 25.66
CA GLU A 168 19.38 9.44 26.40
C GLU A 168 19.23 8.25 25.45
N ILE A 169 18.51 8.41 24.34
CA ILE A 169 18.33 7.38 23.32
C ILE A 169 19.69 6.96 22.72
N VAL A 170 20.49 7.93 22.28
CA VAL A 170 21.79 7.66 21.64
C VAL A 170 22.73 6.98 22.62
N THR A 171 22.75 7.41 23.88
CA THR A 171 23.58 6.79 24.94
C THR A 171 23.14 5.35 25.18
N ALA A 172 21.83 5.08 25.27
CA ALA A 172 21.30 3.74 25.45
C ALA A 172 21.67 2.82 24.27
N ARG A 173 21.51 3.30 23.04
CA ARG A 173 21.88 2.57 21.81
C ARG A 173 23.37 2.29 21.73
N LEU A 174 24.22 3.25 22.11
CA LEU A 174 25.67 3.08 22.12
C LEU A 174 26.09 2.01 23.14
N ASN A 175 25.55 2.08 24.37
CA ASN A 175 25.83 1.11 25.41
C ASN A 175 25.39 -0.30 25.01
N ALA A 176 24.22 -0.44 24.38
CA ALA A 176 23.75 -1.72 23.87
C ALA A 176 24.66 -2.30 22.77
N ARG A 177 25.28 -1.44 21.94
CA ARG A 177 26.25 -1.88 20.93
C ARG A 177 27.61 -2.26 21.52
N LEU A 178 28.04 -1.62 22.61
CA LEU A 178 29.30 -1.96 23.29
C LEU A 178 29.19 -3.24 24.13
N ALA A 179 27.97 -3.65 24.48
CA ALA A 179 27.71 -4.87 25.24
C ALA A 179 27.64 -6.15 24.37
N ASN A 180 27.61 -6.01 23.05
CA ASN A 180 27.65 -7.09 22.05
C ASN A 180 29.04 -7.22 21.45
#